data_AF-A0A1Z8TQS3-F1
#
_entry.id   AF-A0A1Z8TQS3-F1
#
_cell.length_a   1.000
_cell.length_b   1.000
_cell.length_c   1.000
_cell.angle_alpha   90.00
_cell.angle_beta   90.00
_cell.angle_gamma   90.00
#
_symmetry.space_group_name_H-M   'P 1'
#
loop_
_entity.id
_entity.type
_entity.pdbx_description
1 polymer ?
#
loop_
_entity_poly.entity_id
_entity_poly.type
_entity_poly.pdbx_seq_one_letter_code
_entity_poly.pdbx_strand_id
1 'polypeptide(L)'
;MNISKNISSNFDVIICGAGHAGCEAALASSRIGAKTLILTGNLDTIAQMSCNPAIGGQAKGQIVREIDALGGEMALNTDFTGIQFKLLNTSKGPAVQAPRAQCDKKKYQLRMKHVLEQSNNLSIFQTLVVGLIVKNGKCIGVKTSLDID
;
A
#
# COMPACT_ATOMS: atom_id res chain seq x y z
N MET A 1 -18.20 -24.76 9.31
CA MET A 1 -17.83 -24.26 7.96
C MET A 1 -16.36 -24.57 7.77
N ASN A 2 -16.04 -25.53 6.91
CA ASN A 2 -14.67 -25.98 6.64
C ASN A 2 -13.90 -24.87 5.91
N ILE A 3 -12.93 -24.26 6.59
CA ILE A 3 -12.01 -23.22 6.05
C ILE A 3 -10.92 -23.85 5.15
N SER A 4 -11.06 -25.13 4.78
CA SER A 4 -10.05 -25.90 4.03
C SER A 4 -10.26 -25.92 2.51
N LYS A 5 -10.97 -24.97 1.92
CA LYS A 5 -11.12 -24.88 0.46
C LYS A 5 -10.49 -23.60 -0.10
N ASN A 6 -9.28 -23.79 -0.63
CA ASN A 6 -8.58 -22.97 -1.64
C ASN A 6 -7.96 -21.63 -1.19
N ILE A 7 -6.92 -21.68 -0.36
CA ILE A 7 -5.73 -20.85 -0.61
C ILE A 7 -4.65 -21.79 -1.20
N SER A 8 -4.99 -22.48 -2.31
CA SER A 8 -4.06 -23.33 -3.06
C SER A 8 -3.55 -22.67 -4.34
N SER A 9 -3.73 -21.36 -4.44
CA SER A 9 -3.15 -20.56 -5.51
C SER A 9 -1.73 -20.17 -5.12
N ASN A 10 -0.75 -20.67 -5.87
CA ASN A 10 0.60 -20.10 -5.86
C ASN A 10 0.50 -18.61 -6.22
N PHE A 11 1.14 -17.77 -5.41
CA PHE A 11 1.30 -16.34 -5.66
C PHE A 11 2.72 -16.08 -6.17
N ASP A 12 2.83 -15.14 -7.10
CA ASP A 12 4.13 -14.68 -7.61
C ASP A 12 4.80 -13.74 -6.61
N VAL A 13 3.99 -12.94 -5.89
CA VAL A 13 4.44 -11.95 -4.91
C VAL A 13 3.57 -11.99 -3.65
N ILE A 14 4.20 -12.08 -2.48
CA ILE A 14 3.54 -11.97 -1.18
C ILE A 14 4.05 -10.71 -0.48
N ILE A 15 3.14 -9.78 -0.20
CA ILE A 15 3.39 -8.54 0.52
C ILE A 15 2.99 -8.71 1.98
N CYS A 16 3.98 -8.58 2.87
CA CYS A 16 3.79 -8.72 4.31
C CYS A 16 3.50 -7.34 4.93
N GLY A 17 2.22 -7.04 5.12
CA GLY A 17 1.72 -5.82 5.74
C GLY A 17 1.08 -4.85 4.75
N ALA A 18 -0.04 -4.24 5.16
CA ALA A 18 -0.82 -3.31 4.35
C ALA A 18 -0.61 -1.82 4.74
N GLY A 19 0.63 -1.45 5.08
CA GLY A 19 1.01 -0.04 5.26
C GLY A 19 1.16 0.69 3.93
N HIS A 20 1.55 1.97 3.96
CA HIS A 20 1.74 2.78 2.73
C HIS A 20 2.67 2.11 1.71
N ALA A 21 3.81 1.59 2.16
CA ALA A 21 4.75 0.88 1.29
C ALA A 21 4.17 -0.44 0.75
N GLY A 22 3.44 -1.19 1.58
CA GLY A 22 2.80 -2.44 1.16
C GLY A 22 1.72 -2.22 0.12
N CYS A 23 0.93 -1.15 0.24
CA CYS A 23 -0.10 -0.80 -0.73
C CYS A 23 0.51 -0.49 -2.10
N GLU A 24 1.54 0.36 -2.15
CA GLU A 24 2.23 0.67 -3.41
C GLU A 24 2.92 -0.54 -4.02
N ALA A 25 3.61 -1.36 -3.20
CA ALA A 25 4.27 -2.58 -3.68
C ALA A 25 3.26 -3.56 -4.29
N ALA A 26 2.11 -3.74 -3.63
CA ALA A 26 1.08 -4.65 -4.07
C ALA A 26 0.39 -4.17 -5.36
N LEU A 27 0.09 -2.87 -5.47
CA LEU A 27 -0.47 -2.29 -6.68
C LEU A 27 0.52 -2.34 -7.83
N ALA A 28 1.80 -2.06 -7.58
CA ALA A 28 2.84 -2.16 -8.59
C ALA A 28 2.94 -3.59 -9.13
N SER A 29 3.05 -4.60 -8.26
CA SER A 29 3.17 -5.99 -8.69
C SER A 29 1.90 -6.51 -9.38
N SER A 30 0.72 -6.15 -8.90
CA SER A 30 -0.54 -6.58 -9.51
C SER A 30 -0.77 -5.95 -10.88
N ARG A 31 -0.43 -4.66 -11.06
CA ARG A 31 -0.58 -3.91 -12.32
C ARG A 31 0.34 -4.42 -13.43
N ILE A 32 1.51 -4.96 -13.09
CA ILE A 32 2.39 -5.63 -14.07
C ILE A 32 2.00 -7.08 -14.34
N GLY A 33 0.90 -7.57 -13.75
CA GLY A 33 0.31 -8.87 -14.03
C GLY A 33 0.65 -9.99 -13.06
N ALA A 34 1.42 -9.73 -11.99
CA ALA A 34 1.80 -10.74 -11.02
C ALA A 34 0.63 -11.08 -10.08
N LYS A 35 0.38 -12.36 -9.81
CA LYS A 35 -0.57 -12.80 -8.78
C LYS A 35 -0.02 -12.40 -7.43
N THR A 36 -0.63 -11.39 -6.83
CA THR A 36 -0.13 -10.73 -5.63
C THR A 36 -1.06 -11.00 -4.45
N LEU A 37 -0.48 -11.33 -3.31
CA LEU A 37 -1.19 -11.47 -2.03
C LEU A 37 -0.69 -10.42 -1.04
N ILE A 38 -1.59 -9.64 -0.45
CA ILE A 38 -1.31 -8.88 0.77
C ILE A 38 -1.76 -9.71 1.98
N LEU A 39 -0.84 -9.90 2.93
CA LEU A 39 -1.14 -10.41 4.26
C LEU A 39 -1.08 -9.27 5.26
N THR A 40 -2.14 -9.07 6.04
CA THR A 40 -2.19 -8.00 7.05
C THR A 40 -2.87 -8.49 8.32
N GLY A 41 -2.41 -8.01 9.49
CA GLY A 41 -3.03 -8.37 10.76
C GLY A 41 -4.42 -7.77 10.96
N ASN A 42 -4.72 -6.66 10.28
CA ASN A 42 -6.01 -5.98 10.36
C ASN A 42 -6.35 -5.28 9.03
N LEU A 43 -7.51 -5.63 8.45
CA LEU A 43 -8.03 -5.04 7.21
C LEU A 43 -8.54 -3.61 7.39
N ASP A 44 -8.86 -3.19 8.62
CA ASP A 44 -9.38 -1.85 8.92
C ASP A 44 -8.28 -0.81 9.12
N THR A 45 -7.03 -1.25 9.22
CA THR A 45 -5.84 -0.38 9.37
C THR A 45 -5.01 -0.26 8.09
N ILE A 46 -5.56 -0.70 6.95
CA ILE A 46 -4.92 -0.55 5.63
C ILE A 46 -4.60 0.94 5.39
N ALA A 47 -3.34 1.21 5.04
CA ALA A 47 -2.81 2.55 4.80
C ALA A 47 -3.17 3.59 5.87
N GLN A 48 -3.22 3.17 7.14
CA GLN A 48 -3.51 4.06 8.25
C GLN A 48 -2.45 5.16 8.40
N MET A 49 -2.90 6.42 8.38
CA MET A 49 -2.08 7.59 8.77
C MET A 49 -1.88 7.65 10.29
N SER A 50 -0.88 6.93 10.79
CA SER A 50 -0.57 6.79 12.23
C SER A 50 -0.11 8.10 12.88
N CYS A 51 0.64 8.94 12.16
CA CYS A 51 1.17 10.20 12.69
C CYS A 51 0.27 11.39 12.30
N ASN A 52 0.77 12.27 11.43
CA ASN A 52 0.06 13.44 10.95
C ASN A 52 -0.90 13.10 9.79
N PRO A 53 -2.05 13.77 9.71
CA PRO A 53 -3.00 13.58 8.60
C PRO A 53 -2.56 14.33 7.34
N ALA A 54 -1.29 14.20 6.92
CA ALA A 54 -0.74 14.98 5.82
C ALA A 54 0.16 14.17 4.90
N ILE A 55 0.04 14.40 3.59
CA ILE A 55 0.90 13.85 2.55
C ILE A 55 1.69 14.99 1.88
N GLY A 56 2.93 14.69 1.50
CA GLY A 56 3.85 15.66 0.91
C GLY A 56 4.56 16.55 1.94
N GLY A 57 4.89 17.77 1.53
CA GLY A 57 5.82 18.66 2.22
C GLY A 57 7.22 18.63 1.63
N GLN A 58 8.19 19.27 2.29
CA GLN A 58 9.56 19.33 1.75
C GLN A 58 10.17 17.94 1.57
N ALA A 59 10.81 17.72 0.41
CA ALA A 59 11.25 16.43 -0.13
C ALA A 59 10.13 15.41 -0.38
N LYS A 60 9.24 15.19 0.59
CA LYS A 60 8.13 14.22 0.52
C LYS A 60 7.16 14.50 -0.62
N GLY A 61 6.88 15.77 -0.92
CA GLY A 61 6.00 16.16 -2.01
C GLY A 61 6.57 15.79 -3.38
N GLN A 62 7.90 15.78 -3.52
CA GLN A 62 8.57 15.32 -4.74
C GLN A 62 8.47 13.81 -4.87
N ILE A 63 8.75 13.07 -3.79
CA ILE A 63 8.59 11.60 -3.76
C ILE A 63 7.15 11.19 -4.11
N VAL A 64 6.14 11.88 -3.58
CA VAL A 64 4.73 11.60 -3.91
C VAL A 64 4.46 11.80 -5.41
N ARG A 65 5.05 12.85 -6.03
CA ARG A 65 4.94 13.10 -7.47
C ARG A 65 5.72 12.09 -8.31
N GLU A 66 6.86 11.61 -7.82
CA GLU A 66 7.61 10.54 -8.49
C GLU A 66 6.86 9.21 -8.44
N ILE A 67 6.25 8.88 -7.28
CA ILE A 67 5.36 7.71 -7.14
C ILE A 67 4.21 7.80 -8.15
N ASP A 68 3.55 8.95 -8.24
CA ASP A 68 2.49 9.22 -9.21
C ASP A 68 2.95 9.02 -10.66
N ALA A 69 4.12 9.59 -11.02
CA ALA A 69 4.69 9.46 -12.36
C ALA A 69 5.04 7.99 -12.72
N LEU A 70 5.40 7.18 -11.73
CA LEU A 70 5.62 5.74 -11.89
C LEU A 70 4.32 4.92 -11.89
N GLY A 71 3.16 5.56 -11.75
CA GLY A 71 1.85 4.91 -11.74
C GLY A 71 1.47 4.33 -10.37
N GLY A 72 2.00 4.86 -9.28
CA GLY A 72 1.57 4.57 -7.92
C GLY A 72 0.26 5.28 -7.54
N GLU A 73 -0.27 4.99 -6.36
CA GLU A 73 -1.64 5.43 -5.96
C GLU A 73 -1.65 6.58 -4.95
N MET A 74 -0.56 6.80 -4.22
CA MET A 74 -0.50 7.75 -3.10
C MET A 74 -0.98 9.16 -3.46
N ALA A 75 -0.60 9.67 -4.62
CA ALA A 75 -0.99 11.01 -5.07
C ALA A 75 -2.49 11.09 -5.37
N LEU A 76 -3.03 10.15 -6.16
CA LEU A 76 -4.45 10.06 -6.45
C LEU A 76 -5.29 9.90 -5.18
N ASN A 77 -4.88 8.99 -4.28
CA ASN A 77 -5.57 8.78 -3.01
C ASN A 77 -5.55 10.04 -2.14
N THR A 78 -4.46 10.82 -2.19
CA THR A 78 -4.36 12.12 -1.54
C THR A 78 -5.33 13.12 -2.16
N ASP A 79 -5.44 13.19 -3.49
CA ASP A 79 -6.35 14.12 -4.17
C ASP A 79 -7.82 13.83 -3.87
N PHE A 80 -8.23 12.55 -3.80
CA PHE A 80 -9.60 12.16 -3.46
C PHE A 80 -10.00 12.48 -2.01
N THR A 81 -9.03 12.56 -1.10
CA THR A 81 -9.27 12.59 0.35
C THR A 81 -8.71 13.82 1.05
N GLY A 82 -8.03 14.67 0.28
CA GLY A 82 -7.49 15.94 0.72
C GLY A 82 -8.58 16.91 1.15
N ILE A 83 -8.35 17.57 2.28
CA ILE A 83 -9.20 18.62 2.83
C ILE A 83 -8.57 20.01 2.65
N GLN A 84 -7.26 20.07 2.47
CA GLN A 84 -6.52 21.32 2.24
C GLN A 84 -5.24 21.03 1.46
N PHE A 85 -4.97 21.85 0.45
CA PHE A 85 -3.75 21.78 -0.36
C PHE A 85 -2.96 23.08 -0.23
N LYS A 86 -1.64 22.97 -0.11
CA LYS A 86 -0.71 24.10 -0.10
C LYS A 86 0.53 23.76 -0.90
N LEU A 87 1.07 24.77 -1.58
CA LEU A 87 2.40 24.73 -2.15
C LEU A 87 3.37 25.38 -1.15
N LEU A 88 4.41 24.68 -0.75
CA LEU A 88 5.46 25.22 0.13
C LEU A 88 6.53 25.94 -0.71
N ASN A 89 7.26 26.88 -0.09
CA ASN A 89 8.33 27.66 -0.72
C ASN A 89 7.92 28.43 -2.01
N THR A 90 6.68 28.91 -2.08
CA THR A 90 6.15 29.59 -3.27
C THR A 90 7.00 30.78 -3.73
N SER A 91 7.62 31.51 -2.81
CA SER A 91 8.47 32.68 -3.10
C SER A 91 9.92 32.36 -3.50
N LYS A 92 10.35 31.09 -3.49
CA LYS A 92 11.77 30.70 -3.70
C LYS A 92 12.05 30.04 -5.05
N GLY A 93 11.08 30.10 -5.97
CA GLY A 93 11.17 29.54 -7.33
C GLY A 93 10.79 28.05 -7.42
N PRO A 94 10.45 27.54 -8.63
CA PRO A 94 9.83 26.22 -8.81
C PRO A 94 10.68 25.04 -8.33
N ALA A 95 12.00 25.11 -8.49
CA ALA A 95 12.92 24.01 -8.18
C ALA A 95 12.90 23.58 -6.69
N VAL A 96 12.47 24.47 -5.79
CA VAL A 96 12.42 24.22 -4.33
C VAL A 96 11.01 24.24 -3.77
N GLN A 97 10.00 24.36 -4.64
CA GLN A 97 8.60 24.26 -4.25
C GLN A 97 8.23 22.79 -3.96
N ALA A 98 7.30 22.57 -3.05
CA ALA A 98 6.84 21.22 -2.73
C ALA A 98 5.35 21.19 -2.36
N PRO A 99 4.54 20.32 -3.00
CA PRO A 99 3.13 20.20 -2.66
C PRO A 99 2.97 19.52 -1.29
N ARG A 100 1.95 19.96 -0.55
CA ARG A 100 1.54 19.37 0.72
C ARG A 100 0.02 19.40 0.84
N ALA A 101 -0.57 18.27 1.21
CA ALA A 101 -1.99 18.15 1.48
C ALA A 101 -2.24 17.72 2.93
N GLN A 102 -3.28 18.25 3.56
CA GLN A 102 -3.92 17.62 4.71
C GLN A 102 -5.03 16.73 4.18
N CYS A 103 -5.19 15.53 4.73
CA CYS A 103 -6.17 14.53 4.31
C CYS A 103 -7.12 14.17 5.45
N ASP A 104 -8.34 13.80 5.10
CA ASP A 104 -9.21 13.06 6.01
C ASP A 104 -8.64 11.64 6.20
N LYS A 105 -8.19 11.32 7.41
CA LYS A 105 -7.54 10.03 7.72
C LYS A 105 -8.43 8.84 7.37
N LYS A 106 -9.74 8.93 7.64
CA LYS A 106 -10.64 7.80 7.47
C LYS A 106 -10.98 7.62 5.99
N LYS A 107 -11.21 8.71 5.27
CA LYS A 107 -11.40 8.64 3.80
C LYS A 107 -10.16 8.10 3.10
N TYR A 108 -8.95 8.51 3.50
CA TYR A 108 -7.71 7.99 2.92
C TYR A 108 -7.58 6.46 3.07
N GLN A 109 -7.86 5.93 4.26
CA GLN A 109 -7.87 4.49 4.52
C GLN A 109 -8.93 3.77 3.67
N LEU A 110 -10.17 4.27 3.69
CA LEU A 110 -11.29 3.63 3.00
C LEU A 110 -11.08 3.61 1.49
N ARG A 111 -10.59 4.71 0.91
CA ARG A 111 -10.30 4.79 -0.52
C ARG A 111 -9.15 3.87 -0.90
N MET A 112 -8.05 3.84 -0.14
CA MET A 112 -6.93 2.94 -0.44
C MET A 112 -7.36 1.47 -0.36
N LYS A 113 -8.11 1.08 0.68
CA LYS A 113 -8.69 -0.27 0.80
C LYS A 113 -9.55 -0.61 -0.40
N HIS A 114 -10.45 0.29 -0.80
CA HIS A 114 -11.29 0.11 -1.97
C HIS A 114 -10.47 -0.04 -3.26
N VAL A 115 -9.42 0.75 -3.46
CA VAL A 115 -8.54 0.62 -4.65
C VAL A 115 -7.86 -0.76 -4.68
N LEU A 116 -7.34 -1.23 -3.55
CA LEU A 116 -6.71 -2.56 -3.48
C LEU A 116 -7.73 -3.67 -3.75
N GLU A 117 -8.93 -3.60 -3.17
CA GLU A 117 -10.00 -4.59 -3.35
C GLU A 117 -10.53 -4.64 -4.79
N GLN A 118 -10.41 -3.55 -5.55
CA GLN A 118 -10.82 -3.49 -6.97
C GLN A 118 -9.67 -3.80 -7.95
N SER A 119 -8.44 -3.98 -7.46
CA SER A 119 -7.30 -4.29 -8.34
C SER A 119 -7.36 -5.72 -8.84
N ASN A 120 -7.19 -5.89 -10.15
CA ASN A 120 -6.97 -7.22 -10.75
C ASN A 120 -5.69 -7.85 -10.19
N ASN A 121 -5.63 -9.19 -10.19
CA ASN A 121 -4.49 -9.99 -9.74
C ASN A 121 -4.03 -9.73 -8.29
N LEU A 122 -4.83 -9.03 -7.48
CA LEU A 122 -4.52 -8.73 -6.09
C LEU A 122 -5.54 -9.38 -5.16
N SER A 123 -5.06 -10.08 -4.14
CA SER A 123 -5.86 -10.62 -3.05
C SER A 123 -5.38 -10.08 -1.72
N ILE A 124 -6.30 -9.90 -0.76
CA ILE A 124 -5.98 -9.43 0.58
C ILE A 124 -6.51 -10.46 1.58
N PHE A 125 -5.66 -10.90 2.50
CA PHE A 125 -6.04 -11.88 3.51
C PHE A 125 -5.57 -11.44 4.91
N GLN A 126 -6.47 -11.56 5.89
CA GLN A 126 -6.19 -11.14 7.25
C GLN A 126 -5.51 -12.26 8.04
N THR A 127 -4.20 -12.15 8.24
CA THR A 127 -3.40 -13.05 9.08
C THR A 127 -2.06 -12.40 9.38
N LEU A 128 -1.33 -12.94 10.35
CA LEU A 128 0.03 -12.50 10.65
C LEU A 128 1.04 -13.43 9.98
N VAL A 129 2.07 -12.84 9.38
CA VAL A 129 3.25 -13.58 8.92
C VAL A 129 4.16 -13.80 10.12
N VAL A 130 4.45 -15.06 10.42
CA VAL A 130 5.27 -15.48 11.57
C VAL A 130 6.65 -15.98 11.17
N GLY A 131 6.89 -16.21 9.88
CA GLY A 131 8.19 -16.61 9.37
C GLY A 131 8.26 -16.64 7.85
N LEU A 132 9.48 -16.70 7.33
CA LEU A 132 9.75 -16.92 5.91
C LEU A 132 10.05 -18.40 5.66
N ILE A 133 9.62 -18.93 4.52
CA ILE A 133 9.99 -20.27 4.05
C ILE A 133 11.13 -20.10 3.06
N VAL A 134 12.33 -20.54 3.45
CA VAL A 134 13.55 -20.39 2.64
C VAL A 134 14.11 -21.76 2.28
N LYS A 135 14.36 -21.99 0.99
CA LYS A 135 14.97 -23.20 0.46
C LYS A 135 16.15 -22.83 -0.44
N ASN A 136 17.32 -23.39 -0.17
CA ASN A 136 18.55 -23.14 -0.94
C ASN A 136 18.87 -21.63 -1.12
N GLY A 137 18.70 -20.84 -0.05
CA GLY A 137 18.94 -19.40 -0.06
C GLY A 137 17.88 -18.55 -0.79
N LYS A 138 16.79 -19.17 -1.26
CA LYS A 138 15.67 -18.47 -1.92
C LYS A 138 14.42 -18.50 -1.05
N CYS A 139 13.77 -17.35 -0.90
CA CYS A 139 12.44 -17.26 -0.29
C CYS A 139 11.41 -17.86 -1.26
N ILE A 140 10.63 -18.83 -0.78
CA ILE A 140 9.61 -19.54 -1.59
C ILE A 140 8.20 -19.39 -1.03
N GLY A 141 8.04 -18.71 0.11
CA GLY A 141 6.74 -18.57 0.78
C GLY A 141 6.88 -17.97 2.18
N VAL A 142 5.78 -17.95 2.91
CA VAL A 142 5.70 -17.40 4.26
C VAL A 142 4.87 -18.34 5.13
N LYS A 143 5.19 -18.40 6.42
CA LYS A 143 4.34 -19.09 7.41
C LYS A 143 3.39 -18.08 8.02
N THR A 144 2.14 -18.45 8.16
CA THR A 144 1.14 -17.60 8.81
C THR A 144 0.80 -18.08 10.22
N SER A 145 0.24 -17.21 11.06
CA SER A 145 -0.22 -17.56 12.40
C SER A 145 -1.44 -18.51 12.43
N LEU A 146 -1.96 -18.89 11.26
CA LEU A 146 -3.06 -19.85 11.11
C LEU A 146 -2.56 -21.23 10.70
N ASP A 147 -1.24 -21.46 10.76
CA ASP A 147 -0.57 -22.71 10.33
C ASP A 147 -0.84 -23.06 8.86
N ILE A 148 -1.02 -22.03 8.03
CA ILE A 148 -1.10 -22.12 6.56
C ILE A 148 0.22 -21.56 5.99
N ASP A 149 0.83 -22.35 5.10
CA ASP A 149 2.04 -22.03 4.33
C ASP A 149 1.71 -21.49 2.92
#